data_AF-A0A3E1DY75-F1
#
_entry.id   AF-A0A3E1DY75-F1
#
_cell.length_a   1.000
_cell.length_b   1.000
_cell.length_c   1.000
_cell.angle_alpha   90.00
_cell.angle_beta   90.00
_cell.angle_gamma   90.00
#
_symmetry.space_group_name_H-M   'P 1'
#
loop_
_entity.id
_entity.type
_entity.pdbx_description
1 polymer ?
#
loop_
_entity_poly.entity_id
_entity_poly.type
_entity_poly.pdbx_seq_one_letter_code
_entity_poly.pdbx_strand_id
1 'polypeptide(L)'
;MGGQAALYYVDRYREDEPFLDRFTVITSRDSDFLGTSADVEWLASRLGAPVHRSARKGGFLGLSLARIHPEPENETEEAHFVEILGSVLGARQTDVERTAMRVQWPDGGTFRIIHPVILMETKAANLVSLDQADRNDRAHLGIACLAARASFRGMNREPEQGRNLVTLANRVLDLAESNLGRALLADHDLDLTLALPDDLQPNHPSLGNWLLQGLPRRQARIQELAQNEGLRLGTPLEEVFSGWFRE
;
A
#
# COMPACT_ATOMS: atom_id res chain seq x y z
N MET A 1 7.78 3.45 4.35
CA MET A 1 7.05 2.35 3.66
C MET A 1 6.13 1.70 4.69
N GLY A 2 5.52 0.55 4.36
CA GLY A 2 4.94 -0.33 5.37
C GLY A 2 3.79 0.26 6.19
N GLY A 3 3.73 -0.10 7.47
CA GLY A 3 2.68 0.35 8.39
C GLY A 3 2.66 1.86 8.60
N GLN A 4 3.83 2.48 8.80
CA GLN A 4 3.95 3.94 8.92
C GLN A 4 3.42 4.71 7.70
N ALA A 5 3.64 4.19 6.48
CA ALA A 5 3.05 4.79 5.28
C ALA A 5 1.52 4.67 5.27
N ALA A 6 0.96 3.57 5.75
CA ALA A 6 -0.49 3.43 5.91
C ALA A 6 -1.03 4.47 6.91
N LEU A 7 -0.39 4.60 8.09
CA LEU A 7 -0.81 5.57 9.10
C LEU A 7 -0.74 7.02 8.60
N TYR A 8 0.29 7.37 7.82
CA TYR A 8 0.34 8.66 7.14
C TYR A 8 -0.90 8.90 6.27
N TYR A 9 -1.39 7.87 5.57
CA TYR A 9 -2.56 8.01 4.72
C TYR A 9 -3.88 8.11 5.47
N VAL A 10 -3.98 7.56 6.68
CA VAL A 10 -5.12 7.82 7.57
C VAL A 10 -5.23 9.32 7.83
N ASP A 11 -4.17 9.95 8.32
CA ASP A 11 -4.20 11.39 8.62
C ASP A 11 -4.38 12.24 7.35
N ARG A 12 -3.71 11.87 6.26
CA ARG A 12 -3.79 12.62 4.99
C ARG A 12 -5.17 12.61 4.36
N TYR A 13 -5.88 11.49 4.39
CA TYR A 13 -7.10 11.29 3.59
C TYR A 13 -8.37 11.12 4.40
N ARG A 14 -8.34 11.19 5.74
CA ARG A 14 -9.56 11.05 6.57
C ARG A 14 -10.70 12.02 6.21
N GLU A 15 -10.38 13.20 5.67
CA GLU A 15 -11.41 14.16 5.23
C GLU A 15 -12.07 13.73 3.91
N ASP A 16 -11.30 13.20 2.96
CA ASP A 16 -11.82 12.66 1.70
C ASP A 16 -12.44 11.26 1.88
N GLU A 17 -12.03 10.53 2.91
CA GLU A 17 -12.43 9.15 3.22
C GLU A 17 -12.69 8.95 4.72
N PRO A 18 -13.85 9.38 5.25
CA PRO A 18 -14.14 9.37 6.69
C PRO A 18 -14.08 7.98 7.35
N PHE A 19 -14.26 6.90 6.58
CA PHE A 19 -14.13 5.55 7.13
C PHE A 19 -12.70 5.23 7.62
N LEU A 20 -11.69 5.98 7.17
CA LEU A 20 -10.32 5.88 7.66
C LEU A 20 -10.20 6.18 9.17
N ASP A 21 -11.13 6.92 9.77
CA ASP A 21 -11.10 7.22 11.21
C ASP A 21 -11.13 5.96 12.08
N ARG A 22 -11.70 4.85 11.57
CA ARG A 22 -11.71 3.55 12.26
C ARG A 22 -10.33 2.93 12.40
N PHE A 23 -9.38 3.34 11.58
CA PHE A 23 -8.01 2.81 11.56
C PHE A 23 -7.05 3.61 12.44
N THR A 24 -7.51 4.67 13.11
CA THR A 24 -6.68 5.53 13.99
C THR A 24 -6.12 4.81 15.21
N VAL A 25 -6.71 3.68 15.60
CA VAL A 25 -6.25 2.82 16.71
C VAL A 25 -5.09 1.91 16.32
N ILE A 26 -4.76 1.81 15.02
CA ILE A 26 -3.70 0.95 14.52
C ILE A 26 -2.36 1.67 14.65
N THR A 27 -1.35 0.94 15.09
CA THR A 27 0.02 1.44 15.25
C THR A 27 1.01 0.59 14.44
N SER A 28 2.13 1.20 14.05
CA SER A 28 3.29 0.49 13.48
C SER A 28 4.42 0.55 14.51
N ARG A 29 5.03 -0.59 14.81
CA ARG A 29 6.12 -0.69 15.80
C ARG A 29 7.48 -0.30 15.22
N ASP A 30 7.57 -0.29 13.90
CA ASP A 30 8.77 -0.11 13.11
C ASP A 30 8.60 0.98 12.06
N SER A 31 9.74 1.45 11.55
CA SER A 31 9.83 2.36 10.42
C SER A 31 10.55 1.69 9.25
N ASP A 32 9.80 1.36 8.21
CA ASP A 32 10.33 0.71 7.01
C ASP A 32 10.88 1.71 5.97
N PHE A 33 12.12 1.54 5.56
CA PHE A 33 12.74 2.26 4.43
C PHE A 33 13.15 1.29 3.33
N LEU A 34 12.84 1.63 2.09
CA LEU A 34 13.38 0.92 0.92
C LEU A 34 14.71 1.59 0.55
N GLY A 35 15.79 0.81 0.47
CA GLY A 35 17.14 1.33 0.21
C GLY A 35 18.16 0.25 -0.08
N THR A 36 19.42 0.65 0.02
CA THR A 36 20.59 -0.17 -0.30
C THR A 36 21.46 -0.38 0.94
N SER A 37 22.44 -1.27 0.85
CA SER A 37 23.46 -1.42 1.90
C SER A 37 24.23 -0.13 2.21
N ALA A 38 24.33 0.80 1.25
CA ALA A 38 24.95 2.10 1.47
C ALA A 38 24.06 3.00 2.34
N ASP A 39 22.74 2.94 2.16
CA ASP A 39 21.76 3.66 2.97
C ASP A 39 21.74 3.17 4.42
N VAL A 40 21.97 1.87 4.64
CA VAL A 40 22.15 1.28 5.98
C VAL A 40 23.28 1.98 6.73
N GLU A 41 24.48 2.00 6.14
CA GLU A 41 25.67 2.60 6.76
C GLU A 41 25.50 4.11 6.96
N TRP A 42 24.95 4.79 5.95
CA TRP A 42 24.68 6.21 6.03
C TRP A 42 23.72 6.53 7.19
N LEU A 43 22.59 5.82 7.30
CA LEU A 43 21.60 6.11 8.33
C LEU A 43 22.11 5.77 9.73
N ALA A 44 22.78 4.62 9.89
CA ALA A 44 23.36 4.22 11.17
C ALA A 44 24.40 5.23 11.67
N SER A 45 25.26 5.72 10.78
CA SER A 45 26.25 6.75 11.13
C SER A 45 25.60 8.07 11.56
N ARG A 46 24.45 8.44 10.98
CA ARG A 46 23.72 9.67 11.31
C ARG A 46 22.97 9.56 12.62
N LEU A 47 22.49 8.37 12.96
CA LEU A 47 21.80 8.10 14.22
C LEU A 47 22.77 7.76 15.37
N GLY A 48 24.06 7.52 15.07
CA GLY A 48 25.01 7.03 16.07
C GLY A 48 24.62 5.64 16.62
N ALA A 49 23.92 4.85 15.80
CA ALA A 49 23.25 3.63 16.21
C ALA A 49 23.95 2.38 15.65
N PRO A 50 23.91 1.23 16.36
CA PRO A 50 24.45 -0.02 15.84
C PRO A 50 23.61 -0.56 14.68
N VAL A 51 24.28 -1.25 13.76
CA VAL A 51 23.65 -1.95 12.63
C VAL A 51 23.53 -3.42 12.94
N HIS A 52 22.30 -3.91 12.96
CA HIS A 52 21.99 -5.34 13.06
C HIS A 52 21.68 -5.88 11.66
N ARG A 53 22.72 -6.36 10.97
CA ARG A 53 22.56 -6.91 9.61
C ARG A 53 21.84 -8.24 9.66
N SER A 54 20.92 -8.45 8.73
CA SER A 54 20.23 -9.73 8.58
C SER A 54 21.25 -10.86 8.36
N ALA A 55 21.23 -11.87 9.23
CA ALA A 55 22.21 -12.98 9.23
C ALA A 55 22.11 -13.88 7.98
N ARG A 56 20.95 -13.87 7.31
CA ARG A 56 20.80 -14.39 5.94
C ARG A 56 20.95 -13.21 4.99
N LYS A 57 21.49 -13.45 3.78
CA LYS A 57 21.25 -12.56 2.63
C LYS A 57 19.73 -12.45 2.45
N GLY A 58 19.17 -11.46 3.13
CA GLY A 58 17.79 -11.14 3.33
C GLY A 58 16.98 -12.14 4.18
N GLY A 59 16.20 -11.63 5.15
CA GLY A 59 15.43 -12.38 6.16
C GLY A 59 14.43 -13.43 5.65
N PHE A 60 13.27 -13.62 6.29
CA PHE A 60 12.31 -14.70 5.97
C PHE A 60 11.92 -14.80 4.48
N LEU A 61 12.10 -13.73 3.69
CA LEU A 61 11.96 -13.71 2.23
C LEU A 61 13.13 -13.04 1.46
N GLY A 62 14.29 -12.82 2.07
CA GLY A 62 15.35 -12.13 1.33
C GLY A 62 15.22 -10.59 1.30
N LEU A 63 14.21 -10.01 1.96
CA LEU A 63 13.82 -8.60 1.76
C LEU A 63 14.57 -7.59 2.65
N SER A 64 14.82 -7.95 3.92
CA SER A 64 15.44 -7.06 4.91
C SER A 64 16.96 -7.09 4.85
N LEU A 65 17.59 -5.93 4.69
CA LEU A 65 19.05 -5.76 4.68
C LEU A 65 19.62 -5.60 6.09
N ALA A 66 18.97 -4.77 6.92
CA ALA A 66 19.42 -4.50 8.28
C ALA A 66 18.30 -3.86 9.12
N ARG A 67 18.46 -3.95 10.44
CA ARG A 67 17.74 -3.17 11.43
C ARG A 67 18.70 -2.21 12.13
N ILE A 68 18.23 -1.00 12.38
CA ILE A 68 18.96 0.04 13.10
C ILE A 68 18.13 0.41 14.32
N HIS A 69 18.73 0.32 15.51
CA HIS A 69 18.09 0.63 16.78
C HIS A 69 18.60 2.00 17.25
N PRO A 70 17.82 3.09 17.10
CA PRO A 70 18.28 4.44 17.42
C PRO A 70 18.62 4.63 18.90
N GLU A 71 18.01 3.82 19.77
CA GLU A 71 18.25 3.79 21.22
C GLU A 71 18.92 2.46 21.60
N PRO A 72 20.25 2.31 21.43
CA PRO A 72 20.95 1.04 21.64
C PRO A 72 20.92 0.56 23.09
N GLU A 73 20.68 1.44 24.06
CA GLU A 73 20.54 1.07 25.47
C GLU A 73 19.22 0.35 25.76
N ASN A 74 18.25 0.44 24.85
CA ASN A 74 16.93 -0.19 24.91
C ASN A 74 16.76 -1.25 23.81
N GLU A 75 17.77 -2.07 23.51
CA GLU A 75 17.65 -3.20 22.56
C GLU A 75 16.76 -4.34 23.11
N THR A 76 15.47 -4.04 23.32
CA THR A 76 14.41 -5.01 23.60
C THR A 76 13.59 -5.23 22.33
N GLU A 77 12.88 -6.36 22.22
CA GLU A 77 11.97 -6.62 21.09
C GLU A 77 10.84 -5.58 20.97
N GLU A 78 10.60 -4.78 22.01
CA GLU A 78 9.56 -3.75 22.06
C GLU A 78 10.05 -2.37 21.63
N ALA A 79 11.37 -2.16 21.47
CA ALA A 79 11.91 -0.86 21.11
C ALA A 79 11.72 -0.57 19.61
N HIS A 80 11.33 0.67 19.31
CA HIS A 80 11.16 1.13 17.94
C HIS A 80 12.48 1.02 17.17
N PHE A 81 12.45 0.35 16.01
CA PHE A 81 13.60 0.20 15.14
C PHE A 81 13.28 0.68 13.73
N VAL A 82 14.35 0.97 13.00
CA VAL A 82 14.30 1.29 11.57
C VAL A 82 14.71 0.05 10.80
N GLU A 83 13.83 -0.46 9.94
CA GLU A 83 14.14 -1.57 9.04
C GLU A 83 14.48 -1.05 7.64
N ILE A 84 15.64 -1.46 7.13
CA ILE A 84 16.07 -1.15 5.77
C ILE A 84 15.81 -2.37 4.89
N LEU A 85 14.86 -2.23 3.99
CA LEU A 85 14.44 -3.22 3.01
C LEU A 85 15.23 -3.01 1.71
N GLY A 86 15.75 -4.09 1.13
CA GLY A 86 16.36 -4.09 -0.20
C GLY A 86 15.33 -4.30 -1.31
N SER A 87 14.17 -4.84 -0.97
CA SER A 87 13.03 -5.04 -1.87
C SER A 87 11.75 -5.22 -1.06
N VAL A 88 10.60 -5.15 -1.72
CA VAL A 88 9.29 -5.39 -1.12
C VAL A 88 8.54 -6.46 -1.91
N LEU A 89 7.73 -7.25 -1.22
CA LEU A 89 6.85 -8.22 -1.87
C LEU A 89 5.73 -7.49 -2.62
N GLY A 90 5.35 -7.98 -3.80
CA GLY A 90 4.22 -7.45 -4.57
C GLY A 90 4.52 -6.23 -5.45
N ALA A 91 5.67 -5.57 -5.31
CA ALA A 91 6.02 -4.41 -6.13
C ALA A 91 7.50 -4.40 -6.54
N ARG A 92 7.77 -3.90 -7.76
CA ARG A 92 9.15 -3.65 -8.22
C ARG A 92 9.69 -2.39 -7.56
N GLN A 93 10.94 -2.41 -7.12
CA GLN A 93 11.61 -1.24 -6.54
C GLN A 93 11.51 0.01 -7.42
N THR A 94 11.70 -0.14 -8.74
CA THR A 94 11.60 0.98 -9.69
C THR A 94 10.19 1.60 -9.74
N ASP A 95 9.14 0.80 -9.54
CA ASP A 95 7.77 1.31 -9.48
C ASP A 95 7.54 2.08 -8.17
N VAL A 96 8.06 1.59 -7.04
CA VAL A 96 8.05 2.32 -5.75
C VAL A 96 8.76 3.66 -5.90
N GLU A 97 10.00 3.65 -6.39
CA GLU A 97 10.82 4.85 -6.51
C GLU A 97 10.23 5.87 -7.48
N ARG A 98 9.66 5.44 -8.60
CA ARG A 98 9.09 6.36 -9.60
C ARG A 98 7.79 7.00 -9.11
N THR A 99 6.97 6.27 -8.35
CA THR A 99 5.65 6.74 -7.93
C THR A 99 5.64 7.38 -6.55
N ALA A 100 6.71 7.22 -5.76
CA ALA A 100 6.79 7.75 -4.41
C ALA A 100 6.53 9.26 -4.37
N MET A 101 5.56 9.64 -3.54
CA MET A 101 5.09 11.00 -3.32
C MET A 101 6.08 11.75 -2.44
N ARG A 102 6.42 12.99 -2.82
CA ARG A 102 7.22 13.87 -1.95
C ARG A 102 6.31 14.50 -0.92
N VAL A 103 6.70 14.42 0.34
CA VAL A 103 5.94 14.93 1.49
C VAL A 103 6.87 15.81 2.29
N GLN A 104 6.45 17.05 2.54
CA GLN A 104 7.15 17.94 3.46
C GLN A 104 6.62 17.67 4.87
N TRP A 105 7.48 17.19 5.76
CA TRP A 105 7.14 17.06 7.17
C TRP A 105 7.41 18.39 7.90
N PRO A 106 6.51 18.83 8.78
CA PRO A 106 6.80 19.94 9.69
C PRO A 106 8.08 19.62 10.48
N ASP A 107 9.08 20.48 10.38
CA ASP A 107 10.39 20.37 11.06
C ASP A 107 11.29 19.17 10.67
N GLY A 108 10.80 18.22 9.88
CA GLY A 108 11.52 16.99 9.51
C GLY A 108 12.16 16.98 8.10
N GLY A 109 11.87 17.97 7.27
CA GLY A 109 12.34 18.01 5.88
C GLY A 109 11.43 17.27 4.90
N THR A 110 11.95 16.99 3.69
CA THR A 110 11.18 16.31 2.64
C THR A 110 11.46 14.81 2.66
N PHE A 111 10.42 14.00 2.79
CA PHE A 111 10.47 12.55 2.68
C PHE A 111 9.76 12.07 1.41
N ARG A 112 10.05 10.83 1.01
CA ARG A 112 9.33 10.14 -0.06
C ARG A 112 8.50 9.01 0.54
N ILE A 113 7.20 9.05 0.33
CA ILE A 113 6.26 8.05 0.82
C ILE A 113 5.73 7.25 -0.38
N ILE A 114 5.71 5.92 -0.25
CA ILE A 114 5.19 5.00 -1.26
C ILE A 114 3.75 5.34 -1.63
N HIS A 115 3.46 5.47 -2.93
CA HIS A 115 2.13 5.77 -3.43
C HIS A 115 1.07 4.76 -2.92
N PRO A 116 -0.17 5.18 -2.58
CA PRO A 116 -1.19 4.30 -2.01
C PRO A 116 -1.47 3.03 -2.83
N VAL A 117 -1.52 3.15 -4.17
CA VAL A 117 -1.71 2.00 -5.07
C VAL A 117 -0.57 0.97 -4.94
N ILE A 118 0.68 1.42 -4.81
CA ILE A 118 1.80 0.50 -4.64
C ILE A 118 1.79 -0.07 -3.22
N LEU A 119 1.43 0.72 -2.22
CA LEU A 119 1.24 0.22 -0.85
C LEU A 119 0.19 -0.91 -0.83
N MET A 120 -0.93 -0.71 -1.52
CA MET A 120 -2.00 -1.70 -1.68
C MET A 120 -1.47 -3.00 -2.31
N GLU A 121 -0.71 -2.93 -3.40
CA GLU A 121 -0.06 -4.11 -4.00
C GLU A 121 0.85 -4.85 -3.01
N THR A 122 1.66 -4.12 -2.23
CA THR A 122 2.56 -4.75 -1.26
C THR A 122 1.80 -5.41 -0.11
N LYS A 123 0.72 -4.78 0.37
CA LYS A 123 -0.10 -5.29 1.47
C LYS A 123 -0.99 -6.45 1.05
N ALA A 124 -1.50 -6.41 -0.18
CA ALA A 124 -2.16 -7.54 -0.84
C ALA A 124 -1.24 -8.76 -0.87
N ALA A 125 -0.02 -8.60 -1.38
CA ALA A 125 0.93 -9.70 -1.49
C ALA A 125 1.35 -10.24 -0.12
N ASN A 126 1.59 -9.35 0.85
CA ASN A 126 1.90 -9.75 2.22
C ASN A 126 0.76 -10.53 2.88
N LEU A 127 -0.48 -10.05 2.78
CA LEU A 127 -1.64 -10.67 3.41
C LEU A 127 -1.83 -12.12 2.95
N VAL A 128 -1.65 -12.38 1.66
CA VAL A 128 -1.84 -13.72 1.06
C VAL A 128 -0.61 -14.62 1.24
N SER A 129 0.61 -14.06 1.27
CA SER A 129 1.83 -14.87 1.20
C SER A 129 2.56 -15.06 2.53
N LEU A 130 2.24 -14.26 3.56
CA LEU A 130 2.92 -14.27 4.85
C LEU A 130 2.00 -14.74 5.96
N ASP A 131 2.59 -15.33 7.00
CA ASP A 131 1.89 -15.62 8.24
C ASP A 131 1.42 -14.33 8.92
N GLN A 132 0.13 -14.27 9.27
CA GLN A 132 -0.52 -13.07 9.79
C GLN A 132 -0.57 -13.01 11.32
N ALA A 133 -0.07 -14.01 12.04
CA ALA A 133 -0.19 -14.10 13.50
C ALA A 133 0.23 -12.82 14.26
N ASP A 134 1.33 -12.19 13.82
CA ASP A 134 1.88 -10.96 14.43
C ASP A 134 1.88 -9.77 13.46
N ARG A 135 0.97 -9.76 12.46
CA ARG A 135 0.96 -8.76 11.39
C ARG A 135 -0.39 -8.06 11.26
N ASN A 136 -0.34 -6.77 10.95
CA ASN A 136 -1.53 -5.95 10.68
C ASN A 136 -1.74 -5.72 9.16
N ASP A 137 -1.28 -6.62 8.28
CA ASP A 137 -1.37 -6.39 6.83
C ASP A 137 -2.82 -6.33 6.34
N ARG A 138 -3.75 -7.05 6.97
CA ARG A 138 -5.19 -6.93 6.73
C ARG A 138 -5.65 -5.48 6.91
N ALA A 139 -5.42 -4.90 8.08
CA ALA A 139 -5.83 -3.53 8.35
C ALA A 139 -5.09 -2.49 7.49
N HIS A 140 -3.78 -2.68 7.27
CA HIS A 140 -3.00 -1.81 6.39
C HIS A 140 -3.43 -1.88 4.92
N LEU A 141 -3.88 -3.05 4.43
CA LEU A 141 -4.46 -3.18 3.10
C LEU A 141 -5.77 -2.38 2.99
N GLY A 142 -6.60 -2.43 4.03
CA GLY A 142 -7.83 -1.65 4.08
C GLY A 142 -7.56 -0.13 3.99
N ILE A 143 -6.61 0.36 4.77
CA ILE A 143 -6.13 1.75 4.67
C ILE A 143 -5.64 2.06 3.26
N ALA A 144 -4.81 1.19 2.67
CA ALA A 144 -4.23 1.41 1.35
C ALA A 144 -5.29 1.47 0.24
N CYS A 145 -6.35 0.66 0.32
CA CYS A 145 -7.46 0.69 -0.64
C CYS A 145 -8.22 2.03 -0.58
N LEU A 146 -8.59 2.47 0.63
CA LEU A 146 -9.30 3.73 0.84
C LEU A 146 -8.42 4.93 0.45
N ALA A 147 -7.14 4.90 0.83
CA ALA A 147 -6.17 5.92 0.45
C ALA A 147 -5.93 5.98 -1.07
N ALA A 148 -5.96 4.84 -1.77
CA ALA A 148 -5.90 4.81 -3.23
C ALA A 148 -7.13 5.48 -3.83
N ARG A 149 -8.32 5.19 -3.32
CA ARG A 149 -9.59 5.81 -3.74
C ARG A 149 -9.55 7.33 -3.58
N ALA A 150 -9.15 7.83 -2.41
CA ALA A 150 -8.94 9.26 -2.16
C ALA A 150 -7.91 9.87 -3.12
N SER A 151 -6.77 9.19 -3.31
CA SER A 151 -5.70 9.65 -4.19
C SER A 151 -6.16 9.78 -5.63
N PHE A 152 -7.00 8.86 -6.13
CA PHE A 152 -7.57 8.95 -7.47
C PHE A 152 -8.51 10.15 -7.61
N ARG A 153 -9.36 10.44 -6.61
CA ARG A 153 -10.19 11.66 -6.61
C ARG A 153 -9.32 12.91 -6.62
N GLY A 154 -8.25 12.95 -5.81
CA GLY A 154 -7.27 14.04 -5.83
C GLY A 154 -6.64 14.25 -7.21
N MET A 155 -6.14 13.18 -7.83
CA MET A 155 -5.59 13.24 -9.20
C MET A 155 -6.65 13.64 -10.23
N ASN A 156 -7.92 13.27 -10.05
CA ASN A 156 -8.99 13.65 -10.96
C ASN A 156 -9.40 15.12 -10.83
N ARG A 157 -8.97 15.83 -9.78
CA ARG A 157 -9.13 17.30 -9.70
C ARG A 157 -8.05 18.04 -10.51
N GLU A 158 -6.98 17.35 -10.92
CA GLU A 158 -5.82 17.86 -11.67
C GLU A 158 -5.75 17.24 -13.09
N PRO A 159 -6.32 17.88 -14.14
CA PRO A 159 -6.38 17.31 -15.49
C PRO A 159 -5.05 16.79 -16.06
N GLU A 160 -3.94 17.45 -15.72
CA GLU A 160 -2.57 17.06 -16.10
C GLU A 160 -2.16 15.68 -15.56
N GLN A 161 -2.78 15.23 -14.47
CA GLN A 161 -2.54 13.90 -13.89
C GLN A 161 -3.31 12.79 -14.63
N GLY A 162 -4.17 13.11 -15.60
CA GLY A 162 -5.06 12.13 -16.24
C GLY A 162 -4.35 10.89 -16.82
N ARG A 163 -3.14 11.03 -17.39
CA ARG A 163 -2.35 9.87 -17.84
C ARG A 163 -1.80 9.04 -16.69
N ASN A 164 -1.31 9.69 -15.64
CA ASN A 164 -0.78 9.02 -14.45
C ASN A 164 -1.90 8.28 -13.72
N LEU A 165 -3.07 8.91 -13.61
CA LEU A 165 -4.27 8.32 -13.03
C LEU A 165 -4.64 7.03 -13.77
N VAL A 166 -4.78 7.08 -15.10
CA VAL A 166 -5.09 5.88 -15.90
C VAL A 166 -4.02 4.79 -15.74
N THR A 167 -2.75 5.18 -15.67
CA THR A 167 -1.64 4.24 -15.47
C THR A 167 -1.77 3.51 -14.13
N LEU A 168 -2.02 4.24 -13.05
CA LEU A 168 -2.18 3.67 -11.71
C LEU A 168 -3.50 2.90 -11.56
N ALA A 169 -4.59 3.35 -12.18
CA ALA A 169 -5.86 2.66 -12.17
C ALA A 169 -5.78 1.31 -12.89
N ASN A 170 -5.04 1.24 -14.01
CA ASN A 170 -4.78 -0.04 -14.68
C ASN A 170 -4.00 -1.01 -13.78
N ARG A 171 -3.11 -0.54 -12.90
CA ARG A 171 -2.42 -1.41 -11.93
C ARG A 171 -3.38 -2.03 -10.92
N VAL A 172 -4.36 -1.26 -10.44
CA VAL A 172 -5.43 -1.79 -9.57
C VAL A 172 -6.19 -2.91 -10.29
N LEU A 173 -6.56 -2.68 -11.55
CA LEU A 173 -7.27 -3.68 -12.35
C LEU A 173 -6.39 -4.89 -12.70
N ASP A 174 -5.10 -4.69 -12.97
CA ASP A 174 -4.14 -5.78 -13.20
C ASP A 174 -3.99 -6.66 -11.95
N LEU A 175 -3.96 -6.04 -10.76
CA LEU A 175 -3.95 -6.75 -9.48
C LEU A 175 -5.26 -7.51 -9.26
N ALA A 176 -6.41 -6.89 -9.50
CA ALA A 176 -7.73 -7.53 -9.37
C ALA A 176 -7.91 -8.73 -10.32
N GLU A 177 -7.34 -8.68 -11.53
CA GLU A 177 -7.37 -9.81 -12.49
C GLU A 177 -6.37 -10.93 -12.19
N SER A 178 -5.41 -10.68 -11.29
CA SER A 178 -4.36 -11.63 -10.98
C SER A 178 -4.83 -12.76 -10.04
N ASN A 179 -4.03 -13.83 -9.94
CA ASN A 179 -4.25 -14.87 -8.93
C ASN A 179 -4.30 -14.29 -7.51
N LEU A 180 -3.50 -13.26 -7.24
CA LEU A 180 -3.46 -12.60 -5.94
C LEU A 180 -4.78 -11.84 -5.66
N GLY A 181 -5.31 -11.12 -6.65
CA GLY A 181 -6.61 -10.44 -6.52
C GLY A 181 -7.76 -11.41 -6.32
N ARG A 182 -7.74 -12.56 -7.02
CA ARG A 182 -8.74 -13.61 -6.84
C ARG A 182 -8.64 -14.29 -5.47
N ALA A 183 -7.45 -14.54 -4.96
CA ALA A 183 -7.26 -15.06 -3.60
C ALA A 183 -7.80 -14.08 -2.55
N LEU A 184 -7.53 -12.78 -2.70
CA LEU A 184 -8.09 -11.75 -1.81
C LEU A 184 -9.62 -11.71 -1.84
N LEU A 185 -10.21 -11.86 -3.03
CA LEU A 185 -11.66 -11.93 -3.17
C LEU A 185 -12.24 -13.18 -2.51
N ALA A 186 -11.61 -14.35 -2.71
CA ALA A 186 -12.09 -15.62 -2.19
C ALA A 186 -11.93 -15.75 -0.67
N ASP A 187 -10.78 -15.33 -0.13
CA ASP A 187 -10.42 -15.58 1.27
C ASP A 187 -10.82 -14.43 2.20
N HIS A 188 -11.07 -13.24 1.63
CA HIS A 188 -11.32 -12.02 2.42
C HIS A 188 -12.48 -11.16 1.92
N ASP A 189 -13.27 -11.64 0.95
CA ASP A 189 -14.37 -10.91 0.30
C ASP A 189 -13.95 -9.53 -0.26
N LEU A 190 -12.66 -9.36 -0.58
CA LEU A 190 -12.10 -8.07 -0.97
C LEU A 190 -12.10 -7.88 -2.48
N ASP A 191 -13.08 -7.13 -2.98
CA ASP A 191 -13.09 -6.62 -4.35
C ASP A 191 -12.20 -5.38 -4.50
N LEU A 192 -10.97 -5.60 -4.98
CA LEU A 192 -9.99 -4.53 -5.19
C LEU A 192 -10.42 -3.48 -6.23
N THR A 193 -11.39 -3.77 -7.09
CA THR A 193 -11.86 -2.78 -8.07
C THR A 193 -12.54 -1.60 -7.39
N LEU A 194 -13.05 -1.79 -6.17
CA LEU A 194 -13.68 -0.75 -5.35
C LEU A 194 -12.69 0.26 -4.76
N ALA A 195 -11.37 0.03 -4.91
CA ALA A 195 -10.36 1.05 -4.65
C ALA A 195 -10.37 2.15 -5.74
N LEU A 196 -11.03 1.92 -6.88
CA LEU A 196 -11.30 2.95 -7.88
C LEU A 196 -12.58 3.71 -7.51
N PRO A 197 -12.56 5.05 -7.48
CA PRO A 197 -13.78 5.83 -7.30
C PRO A 197 -14.72 5.69 -8.49
N ASP A 198 -16.02 5.61 -8.22
CA ASP A 198 -17.09 5.57 -9.22
C ASP A 198 -17.47 6.97 -9.73
N ASP A 199 -17.01 8.02 -9.06
CA ASP A 199 -17.31 9.42 -9.33
C ASP A 199 -16.27 10.13 -10.23
N LEU A 200 -15.37 9.38 -10.88
CA LEU A 200 -14.35 9.92 -11.78
C LEU A 200 -14.95 10.65 -12.99
N GLN A 201 -14.48 11.87 -13.24
CA GLN A 201 -14.90 12.73 -14.36
C GLN A 201 -13.92 12.65 -15.54
N PRO A 202 -14.38 12.71 -16.80
CA PRO A 202 -13.55 12.61 -18.00
C PRO A 202 -12.81 13.93 -18.32
N ASN A 203 -12.06 14.47 -17.36
CA ASN A 203 -11.38 15.77 -17.46
C ASN A 203 -10.07 15.75 -18.27
N HIS A 204 -9.65 14.59 -18.78
CA HIS A 204 -8.47 14.42 -19.62
C HIS A 204 -8.76 13.39 -20.75
N PRO A 205 -8.27 13.57 -22.00
CA PRO A 205 -8.61 12.68 -23.12
C PRO A 205 -8.31 11.19 -22.87
N SER A 206 -7.14 10.88 -22.28
CA SER A 206 -6.81 9.49 -21.91
C SER A 206 -7.75 8.91 -20.87
N LEU A 207 -8.21 9.73 -19.91
CA LEU A 207 -9.15 9.31 -18.89
C LEU A 207 -10.54 9.12 -19.49
N GLY A 208 -11.02 10.04 -20.33
CA GLY A 208 -12.30 9.91 -21.02
C GLY A 208 -12.38 8.62 -21.86
N ASN A 209 -11.36 8.35 -22.68
CA ASN A 209 -11.30 7.10 -23.45
C ASN A 209 -11.27 5.86 -22.55
N TRP A 210 -10.52 5.93 -21.45
CA TRP A 210 -10.43 4.82 -20.51
C TRP A 210 -11.76 4.59 -19.78
N LEU A 211 -12.45 5.62 -19.29
CA LEU A 211 -13.76 5.49 -18.64
C LEU A 211 -14.82 4.93 -19.60
N LEU A 212 -14.81 5.37 -20.87
CA LEU A 212 -15.81 4.94 -21.85
C LEU A 212 -15.59 3.52 -22.38
N GLN A 213 -14.34 3.07 -22.49
CA GLN A 213 -14.01 1.81 -23.18
C GLN A 213 -13.09 0.90 -22.37
N GLY A 214 -12.05 1.45 -21.75
CA GLY A 214 -11.03 0.69 -21.02
C GLY A 214 -11.61 0.03 -19.76
N LEU A 215 -12.10 0.86 -18.83
CA LEU A 215 -12.62 0.42 -17.54
C LEU A 215 -13.77 -0.59 -17.68
N PRO A 216 -14.83 -0.37 -18.50
CA PRO A 216 -15.92 -1.34 -18.64
C PRO A 216 -15.45 -2.70 -19.16
N ARG A 217 -14.50 -2.74 -20.11
CA ARG A 217 -13.94 -3.99 -20.63
C ARG A 217 -13.18 -4.77 -19.56
N ARG A 218 -12.39 -4.07 -18.75
CA ARG A 218 -11.62 -4.68 -17.65
C ARG A 218 -12.55 -5.17 -16.53
N GLN A 219 -13.55 -4.38 -16.15
CA GLN A 219 -14.58 -4.78 -15.18
C GLN A 219 -15.36 -6.01 -15.66
N ALA A 220 -15.76 -6.07 -16.93
CA ALA A 220 -16.42 -7.24 -17.49
C ALA A 220 -15.54 -8.51 -17.40
N ARG A 221 -14.24 -8.38 -17.67
CA ARG A 221 -13.28 -9.49 -17.52
C ARG A 221 -13.16 -9.95 -16.06
N ILE A 222 -13.05 -9.02 -15.12
CA ILE A 222 -12.98 -9.35 -13.68
C ILE A 222 -14.28 -10.03 -13.23
N GLN A 223 -15.42 -9.54 -13.70
CA GLN A 223 -16.73 -10.13 -13.44
C GLN A 223 -16.85 -11.56 -13.97
N GLU A 224 -16.34 -11.82 -15.17
CA GLU A 224 -16.30 -13.15 -15.77
C GLU A 224 -15.39 -14.10 -14.96
N LEU A 225 -14.19 -13.63 -14.56
CA LEU A 225 -13.27 -14.40 -13.72
C LEU A 225 -13.90 -14.77 -12.38
N ALA A 226 -14.54 -13.81 -11.70
CA ALA A 226 -15.21 -14.05 -10.43
C ALA A 226 -16.38 -15.03 -10.58
N GLN A 227 -17.20 -14.89 -11.63
CA GLN A 227 -18.31 -15.82 -11.90
C GLN A 227 -17.84 -17.24 -12.14
N ASN A 228 -16.74 -17.42 -12.89
CA ASN A 228 -16.17 -18.74 -13.15
C ASN A 228 -15.68 -19.44 -11.87
N GLU A 229 -15.36 -18.69 -10.82
CA GLU A 229 -14.91 -19.19 -9.53
C GLU A 229 -16.00 -19.17 -8.45
N GLY A 230 -17.23 -18.74 -8.79
CA GLY A 230 -18.34 -18.62 -7.84
C GLY A 230 -18.14 -17.51 -6.80
N LEU A 231 -17.30 -16.52 -7.09
CA LEU A 231 -16.97 -15.41 -6.20
C LEU A 231 -17.94 -14.24 -6.38
N ARG A 232 -18.22 -13.52 -5.29
CA ARG A 232 -19.11 -12.35 -5.29
C ARG A 232 -18.31 -11.06 -5.32
N LEU A 233 -18.54 -10.22 -6.32
CA LEU A 233 -17.99 -8.87 -6.42
C LEU A 233 -18.93 -7.82 -5.82
N GLY A 234 -18.39 -6.61 -5.61
CA GLY A 234 -19.17 -5.42 -5.27
C GLY A 234 -19.57 -5.29 -3.80
N THR A 235 -19.04 -6.12 -2.90
CA THR A 235 -19.21 -5.88 -1.44
C THR A 235 -18.43 -4.61 -1.07
N PRO A 236 -19.07 -3.54 -0.57
CA PRO A 236 -18.40 -2.28 -0.26
C PRO A 236 -17.20 -2.48 0.66
N LEU A 237 -16.11 -1.75 0.41
CA LEU A 237 -14.88 -1.83 1.21
C LEU A 237 -15.16 -1.64 2.70
N GLU A 238 -16.04 -0.69 3.03
CA GLU A 238 -16.45 -0.36 4.39
C GLU A 238 -17.17 -1.52 5.09
N GLU A 239 -17.94 -2.30 4.34
CA GLU A 239 -18.62 -3.49 4.86
C GLU A 239 -17.61 -4.61 5.14
N VAL A 240 -16.73 -4.90 4.18
CA VAL A 240 -15.64 -5.87 4.32
C VAL A 240 -14.78 -5.54 5.55
N PHE A 241 -14.31 -4.30 5.64
CA PHE A 241 -13.40 -3.87 6.71
C PHE A 241 -14.12 -3.78 8.06
N SER A 242 -15.41 -3.45 8.09
CA SER A 242 -16.20 -3.54 9.33
C SER A 242 -16.28 -4.97 9.86
N GLY A 243 -16.30 -5.98 8.99
CA GLY A 243 -16.19 -7.38 9.37
C GLY A 243 -14.85 -7.68 10.03
N TRP A 244 -13.75 -7.15 9.48
CA TRP A 244 -12.39 -7.39 9.97
C TRP A 244 -12.13 -6.83 11.36
N PHE A 245 -12.83 -5.77 11.79
CA PHE A 245 -12.71 -5.22 13.14
C PHE A 245 -13.51 -6.00 14.21
N ARG A 246 -14.37 -6.95 13.81
CA ARG A 246 -15.21 -7.73 14.75
C ARG A 246 -14.62 -9.10 15.09
N GLU A 247 -13.65 -9.56 14.31
CA GLU A 247 -12.91 -10.82 14.47
C GLU A 247 -11.68 -10.61 15.36
#